data_AF-A0A812YEC3-F1
#
_entry.id   AF-A0A812YEC3-F1
#
_cell.length_a   1.000
_cell.length_b   1.000
_cell.length_c   1.000
_cell.angle_alpha   90.00
_cell.angle_beta   90.00
_cell.angle_gamma   90.00
#
_symmetry.space_group_name_H-M   'P 1'
#
loop_
_entity.id
_entity.type
_entity.pdbx_description
1 polymer ?
#
loop_
_entity_poly.entity_id
_entity_poly.type
_entity_poly.pdbx_seq_one_letter_code
_entity_poly.pdbx_strand_id
1 'polypeptide(L)'
;MRCSILALVVGAVAVKGEDLHQEIEELKAQLAAQQELYEESKLIIAELRGDVSRQLQTSGWVTRTEFNAAVAALQSTDYSLGGAMDSAWLCLCGALVMFMHAGFAMLETGSCRVKNASNVLMKNLVNVCVGTLGWWVFGWAFAYGSQGTPANGFIGTDGFFGIGFYTIDATTGVISPLASCDADGCQSTMLSWFFQWAFCTAGATIVSGGVAERVKSPTYAVYAFFMASFIYPIIVAWSWGGGFLATITSVGYMDFAGSGVVHLTGGVSALAGTVVLGPRKGRFENPEEFECHNLPLVVLGTFALWFGWYGFNPGSTLGMHDGATGALAAQVAMNTTLAAATGGITVFLLRYAITKKYDVGGLCNGILAGLVSITAGCGNVECGSAFAIGLVGAFVYQGSSMLLQKLKIDDPVDASPVHGFCGIWGVLAAGFLDWGKGIDQYHGWKGWGCVTEGTACKTGLGGDAIGAQFALIAMVILWSGSLSTIAFLVLKFTGLLRISEEVEEVGIDCKSHSPAKAYSLSADDKSMNPVVPVQPSKNAWGEATA
;
A
#
# COMPACT_ATOMS: atom_id res chain seq x y z
N MET A 1 -33.32 -1.03 -52.48
CA MET A 1 -33.11 -2.09 -51.47
C MET A 1 -32.22 -1.66 -50.28
N ARG A 2 -31.21 -0.78 -50.45
CA ARG A 2 -30.34 -0.34 -49.34
C ARG A 2 -30.92 0.75 -48.41
N CYS A 3 -31.80 1.65 -48.86
CA CYS A 3 -32.42 2.66 -47.97
C CYS A 3 -33.51 2.08 -47.05
N SER A 4 -34.22 1.04 -47.46
CA SER A 4 -35.33 0.46 -46.69
C SER A 4 -34.85 -0.37 -45.49
N ILE A 5 -33.66 -0.96 -45.59
CA ILE A 5 -33.05 -1.75 -44.50
C ILE A 5 -32.45 -0.82 -43.43
N LEU A 6 -31.87 0.33 -43.82
CA LEU A 6 -31.34 1.30 -42.87
C LEU A 6 -32.45 1.97 -42.04
N ALA A 7 -33.60 2.27 -42.65
CA ALA A 7 -34.76 2.81 -41.92
C ALA A 7 -35.38 1.79 -40.95
N LEU A 8 -35.41 0.50 -41.30
CA LEU A 8 -35.87 -0.58 -40.41
C LEU A 8 -34.92 -0.82 -39.23
N VAL A 9 -33.60 -0.72 -39.45
CA VAL A 9 -32.59 -0.88 -38.38
C VAL A 9 -32.55 0.34 -37.46
N VAL A 10 -32.64 1.57 -38.01
CA VAL A 10 -32.71 2.80 -37.19
C VAL A 10 -34.03 2.87 -36.41
N GLY A 11 -35.16 2.46 -37.02
CA GLY A 11 -36.44 2.33 -36.32
C GLY A 11 -36.42 1.26 -35.23
N ALA A 12 -35.81 0.10 -35.47
CA ALA A 12 -35.71 -0.97 -34.46
C ALA A 12 -34.75 -0.63 -33.31
N VAL A 13 -33.69 0.16 -33.56
CA VAL A 13 -32.77 0.65 -32.52
C VAL A 13 -33.39 1.81 -31.72
N ALA A 14 -34.17 2.69 -32.36
CA ALA A 14 -34.92 3.74 -31.67
C ALA A 14 -36.04 3.16 -30.79
N VAL A 15 -36.80 2.18 -31.29
CA VAL A 15 -37.83 1.47 -30.52
C VAL A 15 -37.22 0.69 -29.36
N LYS A 16 -36.11 -0.02 -29.58
CA LYS A 16 -35.38 -0.68 -28.47
C LYS A 16 -34.76 0.31 -27.47
N GLY A 17 -34.38 1.51 -27.92
CA GLY A 17 -33.81 2.55 -27.07
C GLY A 17 -34.86 3.23 -26.19
N GLU A 18 -36.05 3.50 -26.72
CA GLU A 18 -37.21 3.96 -25.95
C GLU A 18 -37.72 2.88 -24.99
N ASP A 19 -37.81 1.61 -25.44
CA ASP A 19 -38.16 0.48 -24.56
C ASP A 19 -37.14 0.32 -23.41
N LEU A 20 -35.82 0.42 -23.68
CA LEU A 20 -34.80 0.36 -22.63
C LEU A 20 -34.87 1.56 -21.68
N HIS A 21 -35.17 2.76 -22.19
CA HIS A 21 -35.29 3.94 -21.36
C HIS A 21 -36.51 3.84 -20.45
N GLN A 22 -37.62 3.31 -20.99
CA GLN A 22 -38.83 3.05 -20.24
C GLN A 22 -38.61 1.96 -19.19
N GLU A 23 -37.89 0.88 -19.53
CA GLU A 23 -37.53 -0.21 -18.60
C GLU A 23 -36.56 0.27 -17.50
N ILE A 24 -35.63 1.17 -17.82
CA ILE A 24 -34.75 1.83 -16.83
C ILE A 24 -35.53 2.76 -15.90
N GLU A 25 -36.46 3.56 -16.42
CA GLU A 25 -37.32 4.41 -15.59
C GLU A 25 -38.29 3.58 -14.74
N GLU A 26 -38.79 2.44 -15.25
CA GLU A 26 -39.57 1.47 -14.47
C GLU A 26 -38.73 0.84 -13.35
N LEU A 27 -37.49 0.43 -13.63
CA LEU A 27 -36.57 -0.11 -12.63
C LEU A 27 -36.17 0.95 -11.60
N LYS A 28 -35.99 2.22 -11.99
CA LYS A 28 -35.75 3.32 -11.05
C LYS A 28 -36.96 3.58 -10.17
N ALA A 29 -38.17 3.52 -10.74
CA ALA A 29 -39.40 3.66 -9.97
C ALA A 29 -39.59 2.48 -8.99
N GLN A 30 -39.28 1.26 -9.41
CA GLN A 30 -39.29 0.08 -8.54
C GLN A 30 -38.23 0.15 -7.44
N LEU A 31 -37.03 0.64 -7.75
CA LEU A 31 -35.96 0.85 -6.76
C LEU A 31 -36.32 1.95 -5.75
N ALA A 32 -36.90 3.06 -6.22
CA ALA A 32 -37.40 4.12 -5.34
C ALA A 32 -38.51 3.62 -4.42
N ALA A 33 -39.44 2.82 -4.94
CA ALA A 33 -40.49 2.19 -4.16
C ALA A 33 -39.92 1.17 -3.14
N GLN A 34 -38.87 0.41 -3.50
CA GLN A 34 -38.19 -0.48 -2.55
C GLN A 34 -37.41 0.28 -1.48
N GLN A 35 -36.79 1.41 -1.81
CA GLN A 35 -36.12 2.28 -0.83
C GLN A 35 -37.12 2.92 0.13
N GLU A 36 -38.28 3.36 -0.37
CA GLU A 36 -39.36 3.89 0.45
C GLU A 36 -39.92 2.80 1.38
N LEU A 37 -40.17 1.59 0.86
CA LEU A 37 -40.56 0.43 1.67
C LEU A 37 -39.51 0.05 2.72
N TYR A 38 -38.21 0.18 2.42
CA TYR A 38 -37.13 -0.10 3.34
C TYR A 38 -37.03 0.96 4.46
N GLU A 39 -37.20 2.23 4.14
CA GLU A 39 -37.25 3.32 5.12
C GLU A 39 -38.54 3.28 5.97
N GLU A 40 -39.69 2.95 5.36
CA GLU A 40 -40.92 2.63 6.09
C GLU A 40 -40.72 1.41 6.99
N SER A 41 -40.04 0.36 6.53
CA SER A 41 -39.72 -0.81 7.35
C SER A 41 -38.83 -0.45 8.54
N LYS A 42 -37.84 0.42 8.36
CA LYS A 42 -37.00 0.92 9.47
C LYS A 42 -37.81 1.75 10.46
N LEU A 43 -38.70 2.61 9.98
CA LEU A 43 -39.60 3.39 10.82
C LEU A 43 -40.58 2.47 11.56
N ILE A 44 -41.15 1.47 10.91
CA ILE A 44 -42.00 0.44 11.51
C ILE A 44 -41.23 -0.39 12.53
N ILE A 45 -39.97 -0.75 12.28
CA ILE A 45 -39.12 -1.47 13.25
C ILE A 45 -38.79 -0.56 14.45
N ALA A 46 -38.53 0.73 14.22
CA ALA A 46 -38.29 1.70 15.29
C ALA A 46 -39.57 1.98 16.10
N GLU A 47 -40.72 2.04 15.45
CA GLU A 47 -42.04 2.20 16.04
C GLU A 47 -42.47 0.94 16.77
N LEU A 48 -42.29 -0.25 16.19
CA LEU A 48 -42.44 -1.55 16.87
C LEU A 48 -41.51 -1.65 18.07
N ARG A 49 -40.26 -1.17 17.98
CA ARG A 49 -39.36 -1.12 19.13
C ARG A 49 -39.89 -0.16 20.21
N GLY A 50 -40.43 0.99 19.80
CA GLY A 50 -41.08 1.96 20.69
C GLY A 50 -42.40 1.46 21.30
N ASP A 51 -43.16 0.68 20.56
CA ASP A 51 -44.47 0.14 20.92
C ASP A 51 -44.35 -1.15 21.72
N VAL A 52 -43.39 -2.01 21.41
CA VAL A 52 -42.97 -3.12 22.28
C VAL A 52 -42.40 -2.55 23.58
N SER A 53 -41.60 -1.48 23.53
CA SER A 53 -41.12 -0.78 24.74
C SER A 53 -42.28 -0.19 25.55
N ARG A 54 -43.27 0.45 24.90
CA ARG A 54 -44.48 0.95 25.56
C ARG A 54 -45.36 -0.16 26.11
N GLN A 55 -45.60 -1.24 25.36
CA GLN A 55 -46.41 -2.38 25.79
C GLN A 55 -45.79 -3.14 26.96
N LEU A 56 -44.47 -3.33 26.96
CA LEU A 56 -43.73 -3.91 28.09
C LEU A 56 -43.79 -3.01 29.33
N GLN A 57 -43.71 -1.69 29.16
CA GLN A 57 -43.85 -0.70 30.24
C GLN A 57 -45.28 -0.64 30.82
N THR A 58 -46.31 -0.79 29.99
CA THR A 58 -47.72 -0.74 30.43
C THR A 58 -48.23 -2.05 31.03
N SER A 59 -47.61 -3.19 30.69
CA SER A 59 -48.08 -4.50 31.11
C SER A 59 -47.52 -4.96 32.47
N GLY A 60 -46.53 -4.25 33.03
CA GLY A 60 -45.96 -4.53 34.36
C GLY A 60 -45.04 -5.75 34.44
N TRP A 61 -44.72 -6.39 33.32
CA TRP A 61 -43.86 -7.59 33.25
C TRP A 61 -42.36 -7.28 33.31
N VAL A 62 -41.97 -6.06 32.94
CA VAL A 62 -40.57 -5.59 32.96
C VAL A 62 -40.58 -4.12 33.39
N THR A 63 -39.88 -3.79 34.47
CA THR A 63 -39.74 -2.41 34.92
C THR A 63 -38.92 -1.59 33.92
N ARG A 64 -39.12 -0.26 33.88
CA ARG A 64 -38.31 0.65 33.03
C ARG A 64 -36.81 0.49 33.28
N THR A 65 -36.43 0.16 34.52
CA THR A 65 -35.06 -0.12 34.92
C THR A 65 -34.54 -1.41 34.29
N GLU A 66 -35.30 -2.50 34.31
CA GLU A 66 -34.92 -3.78 33.70
C GLU A 66 -34.85 -3.72 32.17
N PHE A 67 -35.76 -2.99 31.53
CA PHE A 67 -35.70 -2.75 30.08
C PHE A 67 -34.46 -1.94 29.70
N ASN A 68 -34.18 -0.84 30.40
CA ASN A 68 -32.98 -0.05 30.17
C ASN A 68 -31.71 -0.85 30.46
N ALA A 69 -31.71 -1.71 31.48
CA ALA A 69 -30.60 -2.59 31.78
C ALA A 69 -30.39 -3.67 30.71
N ALA A 70 -31.46 -4.24 30.16
CA ALA A 70 -31.39 -5.21 29.07
C ALA A 70 -30.93 -4.57 27.75
N VAL A 71 -31.40 -3.36 27.44
CA VAL A 71 -30.93 -2.56 26.30
C VAL A 71 -29.45 -2.20 26.48
N ALA A 72 -29.05 -1.74 27.67
CA ALA A 72 -27.66 -1.44 27.98
C ALA A 72 -26.78 -2.70 27.89
N ALA A 73 -27.27 -3.87 28.34
CA ALA A 73 -26.57 -5.14 28.26
C ALA A 73 -26.40 -5.60 26.80
N LEU A 74 -27.45 -5.53 25.98
CA LEU A 74 -27.39 -5.81 24.55
C LEU A 74 -26.42 -4.86 23.83
N GLN A 75 -26.52 -3.55 24.08
CA GLN A 75 -25.59 -2.57 23.54
C GLN A 75 -24.15 -2.88 23.95
N SER A 76 -23.89 -3.17 25.22
CA SER A 76 -22.55 -3.53 25.70
C SER A 76 -22.01 -4.82 25.07
N THR A 77 -22.88 -5.77 24.74
CA THR A 77 -22.52 -7.02 24.08
C THR A 77 -22.19 -6.78 22.61
N ASP A 78 -22.99 -6.00 21.89
CA ASP A 78 -22.72 -5.61 20.50
C ASP A 78 -21.43 -4.79 20.37
N TYR A 79 -21.19 -3.82 21.27
CA TYR A 79 -19.93 -3.09 21.34
C TYR A 79 -18.74 -4.01 21.62
N SER A 80 -18.92 -5.05 22.45
CA SER A 80 -17.85 -6.01 22.74
C SER A 80 -17.52 -6.93 21.56
N LEU A 81 -18.52 -7.32 20.75
CA LEU A 81 -18.31 -8.16 19.56
C LEU A 81 -17.67 -7.36 18.43
N GLY A 82 -18.17 -6.15 18.15
CA GLY A 82 -17.59 -5.26 17.14
C GLY A 82 -16.11 -4.97 17.41
N GLY A 83 -15.78 -4.58 18.65
CA GLY A 83 -14.39 -4.33 19.03
C GLY A 83 -13.50 -5.59 18.98
N ALA A 84 -14.05 -6.78 19.27
CA ALA A 84 -13.33 -8.04 19.11
C ALA A 84 -13.08 -8.38 17.63
N MET A 85 -14.02 -8.09 16.74
CA MET A 85 -13.87 -8.26 15.29
C MET A 85 -12.82 -7.31 14.72
N ASP A 86 -12.83 -6.04 15.12
CA ASP A 86 -11.79 -5.06 14.76
C ASP A 86 -10.41 -5.54 15.21
N SER A 87 -10.33 -6.04 16.46
CA SER A 87 -9.08 -6.56 17.02
C SER A 87 -8.56 -7.78 16.26
N ALA A 88 -9.43 -8.72 15.92
CA ALA A 88 -9.07 -9.90 15.13
C ALA A 88 -8.64 -9.51 13.71
N TRP A 89 -9.36 -8.58 13.08
CA TRP A 89 -9.08 -8.08 11.75
C TRP A 89 -7.70 -7.42 11.67
N LEU A 90 -7.41 -6.47 12.57
CA LEU A 90 -6.13 -5.76 12.59
C LEU A 90 -4.95 -6.66 12.98
N CYS A 91 -5.15 -7.64 13.89
CA CYS A 91 -4.12 -8.63 14.18
C CYS A 91 -3.77 -9.47 12.94
N LEU A 92 -4.78 -9.96 12.21
CA LEU A 92 -4.59 -10.71 10.98
C LEU A 92 -3.91 -9.85 9.91
N CYS A 93 -4.43 -8.65 9.68
CA CYS A 93 -3.92 -7.74 8.67
C CYS A 93 -2.46 -7.32 8.97
N GLY A 94 -2.14 -6.97 10.21
CA GLY A 94 -0.76 -6.67 10.61
C GLY A 94 0.19 -7.86 10.43
N ALA A 95 -0.28 -9.09 10.69
CA ALA A 95 0.51 -10.30 10.43
C ALA A 95 0.75 -10.53 8.92
N LEU A 96 -0.25 -10.27 8.07
CA LEU A 96 -0.13 -10.33 6.61
C LEU A 96 0.85 -9.27 6.08
N VAL A 97 0.80 -8.04 6.60
CA VAL A 97 1.76 -6.98 6.24
C VAL A 97 3.17 -7.36 6.69
N MET A 98 3.33 -7.92 7.90
CA MET A 98 4.64 -8.44 8.33
C MET A 98 5.13 -9.56 7.40
N PHE A 99 4.25 -10.42 6.89
CA PHE A 99 4.63 -11.46 5.94
C PHE A 99 5.18 -10.90 4.61
N MET A 100 4.89 -9.65 4.25
CA MET A 100 5.49 -8.99 3.09
C MET A 100 7.02 -8.94 3.15
N HIS A 101 7.62 -8.94 4.34
CA HIS A 101 9.09 -9.01 4.48
C HIS A 101 9.68 -10.30 3.94
N ALA A 102 8.95 -11.42 3.99
CA ALA A 102 9.35 -12.64 3.29
C ALA A 102 9.31 -12.42 1.77
N GLY A 103 8.29 -11.70 1.28
CA GLY A 103 8.16 -11.32 -0.12
C GLY A 103 9.31 -10.45 -0.63
N PHE A 104 9.64 -9.37 0.09
CA PHE A 104 10.79 -8.53 -0.21
C PHE A 104 12.10 -9.32 -0.19
N ALA A 105 12.32 -10.16 0.83
CA ALA A 105 13.53 -10.97 0.94
C ALA A 105 13.70 -11.91 -0.27
N MET A 106 12.64 -12.58 -0.70
CA MET A 106 12.71 -13.49 -1.86
C MET A 106 12.89 -12.72 -3.17
N LEU A 107 12.14 -11.63 -3.37
CA LEU A 107 12.21 -10.81 -4.58
C LEU A 107 13.57 -10.15 -4.75
N GLU A 108 14.07 -9.48 -3.71
CA GLU A 108 15.37 -8.82 -3.74
C GLU A 108 16.49 -9.82 -3.95
N THR A 109 16.44 -10.96 -3.24
CA THR A 109 17.46 -11.99 -3.37
C THR A 109 17.48 -12.50 -4.80
N GLY A 110 16.33 -12.94 -5.33
CA GLY A 110 16.21 -13.48 -6.70
C GLY A 110 16.59 -12.51 -7.82
N SER A 111 16.45 -11.21 -7.58
CA SER A 111 16.78 -10.14 -8.53
C SER A 111 18.26 -9.74 -8.51
N CYS A 112 18.99 -10.08 -7.45
CA CYS A 112 20.42 -9.79 -7.31
C CYS A 112 21.27 -10.93 -7.89
N ARG A 113 22.60 -10.77 -7.87
CA ARG A 113 23.53 -11.85 -8.25
C ARG A 113 23.71 -12.81 -7.10
N VAL A 114 23.90 -14.09 -7.44
CA VAL A 114 24.04 -15.21 -6.49
C VAL A 114 25.12 -14.99 -5.42
N LYS A 115 26.18 -14.22 -5.74
CA LYS A 115 27.31 -13.92 -4.83
C LYS A 115 26.97 -12.97 -3.68
N ASN A 116 25.75 -12.44 -3.64
CA ASN A 116 25.26 -11.50 -2.63
C ASN A 116 23.95 -11.96 -1.96
N ALA A 117 23.50 -13.20 -2.21
CA ALA A 117 22.20 -13.70 -1.77
C ALA A 117 22.07 -13.72 -0.23
N SER A 118 23.06 -14.23 0.50
CA SER A 118 23.05 -14.23 1.97
C SER A 118 23.01 -12.81 2.52
N ASN A 119 23.74 -11.89 1.91
CA ASN A 119 23.77 -10.50 2.34
C ASN A 119 22.42 -9.79 2.14
N VAL A 120 21.74 -10.05 1.02
CA VAL A 120 20.40 -9.49 0.76
C VAL A 120 19.36 -10.04 1.75
N LEU A 121 19.37 -11.35 2.01
CA LEU A 121 18.52 -11.97 3.03
C LEU A 121 18.77 -11.40 4.43
N MET A 122 20.03 -11.33 4.85
CA MET A 122 20.41 -10.76 6.14
C MET A 122 19.94 -9.31 6.25
N LYS A 123 20.11 -8.50 5.20
CA LYS A 123 19.70 -7.09 5.20
C LYS A 123 18.19 -6.93 5.40
N ASN A 124 17.37 -7.78 4.78
CA ASN A 124 15.92 -7.80 4.99
C ASN A 124 15.56 -8.14 6.45
N LEU A 125 16.18 -9.18 7.03
CA LEU A 125 15.96 -9.54 8.44
C LEU A 125 16.40 -8.44 9.41
N VAL A 126 17.57 -7.85 9.18
CA VAL A 126 18.09 -6.74 9.97
C VAL A 126 17.17 -5.51 9.85
N ASN A 127 16.63 -5.24 8.66
CA ASN A 127 15.69 -4.14 8.44
C ASN A 127 14.46 -4.28 9.33
N VAL A 128 13.86 -5.48 9.40
CA VAL A 128 12.73 -5.75 10.31
C VAL A 128 13.15 -5.54 11.75
N CYS A 129 14.19 -6.22 12.23
CA CYS A 129 14.58 -6.16 13.64
C CYS A 129 14.93 -4.73 14.10
N VAL A 130 15.76 -4.03 13.32
CA VAL A 130 16.21 -2.68 13.66
C VAL A 130 15.09 -1.66 13.45
N GLY A 131 14.27 -1.83 12.41
CA GLY A 131 13.08 -1.01 12.16
C GLY A 131 12.06 -1.13 13.29
N THR A 132 11.84 -2.34 13.83
CA THR A 132 11.00 -2.56 15.02
C THR A 132 11.51 -1.79 16.22
N LEU A 133 12.81 -1.85 16.50
CA LEU A 133 13.39 -1.10 17.61
C LEU A 133 13.29 0.41 17.38
N GLY A 134 13.53 0.88 16.16
CA GLY A 134 13.36 2.30 15.80
C GLY A 134 11.92 2.78 16.01
N TRP A 135 10.95 1.99 15.58
CA TRP A 135 9.53 2.29 15.75
C TRP A 135 9.08 2.25 17.21
N TRP A 136 9.53 1.26 17.98
CA TRP A 136 9.21 1.13 19.40
C TRP A 136 9.79 2.27 20.24
N VAL A 137 11.07 2.62 20.02
CA VAL A 137 11.75 3.62 20.82
C VAL A 137 11.25 5.03 20.50
N PHE A 138 11.25 5.40 19.21
CA PHE A 138 10.97 6.78 18.78
C PHE A 138 9.81 6.88 17.79
N GLY A 139 9.67 5.91 16.88
CA GLY A 139 8.78 6.08 15.74
C GLY A 139 7.31 6.26 16.11
N TRP A 140 6.76 5.42 16.99
CA TRP A 140 5.39 5.63 17.46
C TRP A 140 5.20 6.98 18.15
N ALA A 141 6.15 7.34 19.01
CA ALA A 141 6.10 8.58 19.78
C ALA A 141 6.03 9.80 18.87
N PHE A 142 6.83 9.84 17.80
CA PHE A 142 6.81 10.92 16.84
C PHE A 142 5.60 10.89 15.91
N ALA A 143 5.12 9.70 15.53
CA ALA A 143 3.99 9.55 14.62
C ALA A 143 2.63 9.89 15.27
N TYR A 144 2.38 9.35 16.45
CA TYR A 144 1.04 9.36 17.07
C TYR A 144 1.04 9.93 18.50
N GLY A 145 2.16 9.85 19.21
CA GLY A 145 2.21 10.19 20.63
C GLY A 145 1.39 9.21 21.50
N SER A 146 1.19 9.56 22.78
CA SER A 146 0.40 8.74 23.71
C SER A 146 -1.10 8.80 23.43
N GLN A 147 -1.60 9.93 22.91
CA GLN A 147 -3.02 10.18 22.68
C GLN A 147 -3.49 9.87 21.25
N GLY A 148 -2.63 9.36 20.37
CA GLY A 148 -2.98 8.98 19.00
C GLY A 148 -2.95 10.13 17.98
N THR A 149 -2.82 11.39 18.41
CA THR A 149 -2.66 12.55 17.52
C THR A 149 -1.63 13.54 18.11
N PRO A 150 -0.63 13.99 17.34
CA PRO A 150 0.28 15.04 17.78
C PRO A 150 -0.44 16.36 18.04
N ALA A 151 -0.35 16.88 19.27
CA ALA A 151 -1.02 18.12 19.68
C ALA A 151 -0.59 19.37 18.88
N ASN A 152 0.63 19.36 18.32
CA ASN A 152 1.17 20.44 17.49
C ASN A 152 0.93 20.22 15.98
N GLY A 153 0.31 19.11 15.58
CA GLY A 153 0.05 18.73 14.19
C GLY A 153 1.30 18.44 13.33
N PHE A 154 2.49 18.35 13.94
CA PHE A 154 3.78 18.18 13.25
C PHE A 154 4.58 16.96 13.74
N ILE A 155 4.71 16.77 15.05
CA ILE A 155 5.50 15.68 15.66
C ILE A 155 4.97 15.39 17.07
N GLY A 156 4.76 14.11 17.39
CA GLY A 156 4.42 13.71 18.75
C GLY A 156 5.59 13.85 19.72
N THR A 157 5.29 14.06 21.00
CA THR A 157 6.31 14.44 22.01
C THR A 157 6.30 13.51 23.24
N ASP A 158 5.52 12.44 23.19
CA ASP A 158 5.33 11.46 24.26
C ASP A 158 5.08 10.06 23.68
N GLY A 159 4.93 9.02 24.51
CA GLY A 159 4.75 7.65 24.02
C GLY A 159 6.03 6.88 23.68
N PHE A 160 7.21 7.44 24.01
CA PHE A 160 8.51 6.76 23.81
C PHE A 160 8.56 5.43 24.57
N PHE A 161 9.16 4.41 23.96
CA PHE A 161 9.26 3.05 24.52
C PHE A 161 7.90 2.40 24.86
N GLY A 162 6.79 2.88 24.30
CA GLY A 162 5.45 2.41 24.65
C GLY A 162 4.98 2.86 26.04
N ILE A 163 5.62 3.86 26.64
CA ILE A 163 5.19 4.44 27.91
C ILE A 163 3.83 5.12 27.70
N GLY A 164 2.85 4.78 28.55
CA GLY A 164 1.49 5.32 28.46
C GLY A 164 0.52 4.50 27.60
N PHE A 165 0.91 3.30 27.15
CA PHE A 165 0.02 2.42 26.35
C PHE A 165 -1.03 1.68 27.17
N TYR A 166 -0.97 1.75 28.50
CA TYR A 166 -1.92 1.11 29.39
C TYR A 166 -2.09 1.94 30.66
N THR A 167 -3.23 1.77 31.30
CA THR A 167 -3.54 2.33 32.62
C THR A 167 -3.73 1.20 33.62
N ILE A 168 -3.31 1.43 34.87
CA ILE A 168 -3.56 0.51 35.98
C ILE A 168 -4.60 1.16 36.87
N ASP A 169 -5.74 0.50 37.06
CA ASP A 169 -6.74 0.94 38.01
C ASP A 169 -6.18 0.82 39.44
N ALA A 170 -6.10 1.94 40.16
CA ALA A 170 -5.49 2.01 41.48
C ALA A 170 -6.26 1.25 42.58
N THR A 171 -7.53 0.93 42.33
CA THR A 171 -8.41 0.26 43.30
C THR A 171 -8.47 -1.25 43.06
N THR A 172 -8.54 -1.66 41.80
CA THR A 172 -8.70 -3.07 41.41
C THR A 172 -7.40 -3.72 40.96
N GLY A 173 -6.37 -2.93 40.64
CA GLY A 173 -5.11 -3.42 40.07
C GLY A 173 -5.24 -3.91 38.62
N VAL A 174 -6.40 -3.73 37.99
CA VAL A 174 -6.65 -4.18 36.61
C VAL A 174 -5.86 -3.31 35.64
N ILE A 175 -5.11 -3.96 34.75
CA ILE A 175 -4.37 -3.32 33.66
C ILE A 175 -5.29 -3.30 32.44
N SER A 176 -5.56 -2.11 31.91
CA SER A 176 -6.34 -1.92 30.69
C SER A 176 -5.51 -1.19 29.64
N PRO A 177 -5.50 -1.64 28.37
CA PRO A 177 -4.83 -0.90 27.31
C PRO A 177 -5.47 0.48 27.15
N LEU A 178 -4.65 1.48 26.85
CA LEU A 178 -5.17 2.76 26.37
C LEU A 178 -5.84 2.51 25.02
N ALA A 179 -6.97 3.16 24.80
CA ALA A 179 -7.71 3.08 23.55
C ALA A 179 -8.00 4.49 23.03
N SER A 180 -7.80 4.68 21.73
CA SER A 180 -8.31 5.85 21.02
C SER A 180 -9.71 5.51 20.51
N CYS A 181 -10.68 6.37 20.82
CA CYS A 181 -12.06 6.18 20.40
C CYS A 181 -12.51 7.34 19.51
N ASP A 182 -13.18 7.02 18.41
CA ASP A 182 -13.85 7.97 17.53
C ASP A 182 -15.31 7.53 17.28
N ALA A 183 -15.96 8.11 16.27
CA ALA A 183 -17.34 7.78 15.92
C ALA A 183 -17.51 6.34 15.40
N ASP A 184 -16.43 5.72 14.93
CA ASP A 184 -16.42 4.43 14.24
C ASP A 184 -15.91 3.30 15.16
N GLY A 185 -15.40 3.61 16.35
CA GLY A 185 -15.11 2.62 17.38
C GLY A 185 -13.99 3.00 18.35
N CYS A 186 -13.58 2.04 19.18
CA CYS A 186 -12.43 2.17 20.06
C CYS A 186 -11.36 1.17 19.66
N GLN A 187 -10.13 1.63 19.48
CA GLN A 187 -8.99 0.79 19.13
C GLN A 187 -7.90 0.88 20.18
N SER A 188 -7.38 -0.27 20.59
CA SER A 188 -6.23 -0.33 21.49
C SER A 188 -5.01 0.32 20.85
N THR A 189 -4.31 1.16 21.62
CA THR A 189 -3.04 1.79 21.21
C THR A 189 -2.00 0.74 20.86
N MET A 190 -1.95 -0.40 21.57
CA MET A 190 -1.02 -1.50 21.27
C MET A 190 -1.35 -2.20 19.95
N LEU A 191 -2.64 -2.36 19.65
CA LEU A 191 -3.09 -2.94 18.39
C LEU A 191 -2.74 -2.02 17.21
N SER A 192 -3.03 -0.73 17.36
CA SER A 192 -2.67 0.30 16.39
C SER A 192 -1.16 0.37 16.19
N TRP A 193 -0.38 0.25 17.27
CA TRP A 193 1.08 0.16 17.22
C TRP A 193 1.56 -1.00 16.36
N PHE A 194 0.99 -2.18 16.56
CA PHE A 194 1.35 -3.39 15.81
C PHE A 194 1.02 -3.25 14.33
N PHE A 195 -0.18 -2.76 14.00
CA PHE A 195 -0.59 -2.56 12.62
C PHE A 195 0.31 -1.53 11.91
N GLN A 196 0.52 -0.36 12.52
CA GLN A 196 1.31 0.73 11.93
C GLN A 196 2.81 0.42 11.85
N TRP A 197 3.34 -0.36 12.79
CA TRP A 197 4.72 -0.88 12.75
C TRP A 197 4.99 -1.66 11.45
N ALA A 198 4.02 -2.46 11.01
CA ALA A 198 4.18 -3.30 9.83
C ALA A 198 4.37 -2.44 8.55
N PHE A 199 3.66 -1.31 8.45
CA PHE A 199 3.80 -0.35 7.33
C PHE A 199 5.13 0.39 7.39
N CYS A 200 5.53 0.85 8.58
CA CYS A 200 6.81 1.53 8.80
C CYS A 200 8.00 0.67 8.35
N THR A 201 8.04 -0.58 8.79
CA THR A 201 9.12 -1.50 8.42
C THR A 201 9.09 -1.84 6.93
N ALA A 202 7.91 -2.01 6.32
CA ALA A 202 7.79 -2.19 4.86
C ALA A 202 8.36 -0.98 4.09
N GLY A 203 8.04 0.25 4.51
CA GLY A 203 8.60 1.48 3.94
C GLY A 203 10.12 1.54 4.01
N ALA A 204 10.71 1.08 5.12
CA ALA A 204 12.16 0.96 5.25
C ALA A 204 12.75 -0.13 4.33
N THR A 205 12.08 -1.28 4.18
CA THR A 205 12.54 -2.39 3.32
C THR A 205 12.62 -1.97 1.85
N ILE A 206 11.73 -1.12 1.34
CA ILE A 206 11.79 -0.60 -0.04
C ILE A 206 13.19 -0.02 -0.38
N VAL A 207 13.81 0.66 0.58
CA VAL A 207 15.15 1.27 0.38
C VAL A 207 16.23 0.20 0.23
N SER A 208 16.08 -0.95 0.89
CA SER A 208 16.99 -2.10 0.77
C SER A 208 17.19 -2.47 -0.68
N GLY A 209 16.11 -2.66 -1.44
CA GLY A 209 16.16 -3.05 -2.85
C GLY A 209 17.05 -2.15 -3.69
N GLY A 210 16.86 -0.82 -3.61
CA GLY A 210 17.61 0.15 -4.42
C GLY A 210 19.12 0.18 -4.15
N VAL A 211 19.52 -0.09 -2.90
CA VAL A 211 20.94 -0.06 -2.49
C VAL A 211 21.60 -1.45 -2.46
N ALA A 212 20.94 -2.48 -3.01
CA ALA A 212 21.44 -3.84 -2.98
C ALA A 212 22.83 -4.01 -3.61
N GLU A 213 23.53 -5.05 -3.16
CA GLU A 213 24.86 -5.51 -3.59
C GLU A 213 26.06 -4.60 -3.35
N ARG A 214 25.88 -3.33 -2.96
CA ARG A 214 27.03 -2.40 -2.79
C ARG A 214 27.04 -1.55 -1.52
N VAL A 215 25.97 -1.57 -0.73
CA VAL A 215 25.95 -0.92 0.59
C VAL A 215 26.61 -1.81 1.64
N LYS A 216 27.33 -1.23 2.62
CA LYS A 216 27.78 -1.97 3.81
C LYS A 216 26.57 -2.28 4.71
N SER A 217 26.44 -3.54 5.15
CA SER A 217 25.25 -3.99 5.91
C SER A 217 25.06 -3.29 7.27
N PRO A 218 26.11 -3.06 8.10
CA PRO A 218 25.95 -2.28 9.34
C PRO A 218 25.50 -0.84 9.07
N THR A 219 25.99 -0.24 7.99
CA THR A 219 25.61 1.11 7.57
C THR A 219 24.14 1.18 7.17
N TYR A 220 23.67 0.17 6.44
CA TYR A 220 22.26 0.07 6.11
C TYR A 220 21.39 -0.09 7.36
N ALA A 221 21.85 -0.84 8.37
CA ALA A 221 21.11 -0.97 9.64
C ALA A 221 20.93 0.39 10.34
N VAL A 222 21.96 1.23 10.37
CA VAL A 222 21.86 2.60 10.90
C VAL A 222 20.85 3.44 10.12
N TYR A 223 20.89 3.35 8.79
CA TYR A 223 19.92 4.04 7.94
C TYR A 223 18.48 3.53 8.19
N ALA A 224 18.27 2.22 8.28
CA ALA A 224 16.96 1.61 8.55
C ALA A 224 16.41 2.06 9.91
N PHE A 225 17.26 2.15 10.93
CA PHE A 225 16.88 2.74 12.22
C PHE A 225 16.44 4.19 12.05
N PHE A 226 17.22 5.02 11.35
CA PHE A 226 16.88 6.44 11.14
C PHE A 226 15.59 6.62 10.33
N MET A 227 15.37 5.77 9.34
CA MET A 227 14.13 5.74 8.55
C MET A 227 12.91 5.45 9.44
N ALA A 228 12.98 4.38 10.24
CA ALA A 228 11.87 3.94 11.09
C ALA A 228 11.66 4.79 12.36
N SER A 229 12.71 5.47 12.83
CA SER A 229 12.67 6.30 14.04
C SER A 229 12.38 7.77 13.76
N PHE A 230 12.64 8.28 12.55
CA PHE A 230 12.53 9.72 12.28
C PHE A 230 11.94 10.07 10.91
N ILE A 231 12.47 9.55 9.79
CA ILE A 231 11.99 10.00 8.47
C ILE A 231 10.51 9.63 8.25
N TYR A 232 10.19 8.34 8.39
CA TYR A 232 8.84 7.82 8.15
C TYR A 232 7.81 8.29 9.20
N PRO A 233 8.09 8.20 10.52
CA PRO A 233 7.15 8.65 11.55
C PRO A 233 6.65 10.08 11.42
N ILE A 234 7.50 11.00 10.97
CA ILE A 234 7.12 12.41 10.84
C ILE A 234 6.15 12.61 9.69
N ILE A 235 6.31 11.86 8.59
CA ILE A 235 5.33 11.85 7.51
C ILE A 235 4.00 11.31 8.04
N VAL A 236 4.03 10.24 8.82
CA VAL A 236 2.82 9.70 9.49
C VAL A 236 2.17 10.77 10.38
N ALA A 237 2.94 11.48 11.20
CA ALA A 237 2.44 12.55 12.07
C ALA A 237 1.66 13.63 11.31
N TRP A 238 2.18 14.04 10.16
CA TRP A 238 1.52 15.03 9.30
C TRP A 238 0.25 14.50 8.64
N SER A 239 0.26 13.20 8.36
CA SER A 239 -0.71 12.48 7.54
C SER A 239 -1.70 11.69 8.40
N TRP A 240 -1.50 10.38 8.59
CA TRP A 240 -2.39 9.48 9.32
C TRP A 240 -2.50 9.78 10.82
N GLY A 241 -1.51 10.47 11.38
CA GLY A 241 -1.52 10.95 12.76
C GLY A 241 -2.43 12.16 12.99
N GLY A 242 -3.17 12.64 11.98
CA GLY A 242 -4.10 13.76 12.11
C GLY A 242 -3.46 15.15 12.08
N GLY A 243 -2.22 15.26 11.60
CA GLY A 243 -1.49 16.51 11.50
C GLY A 243 -1.97 17.44 10.37
N PHE A 244 -1.14 18.44 10.04
CA PHE A 244 -1.56 19.52 9.14
C PHE A 244 -1.95 19.07 7.72
N LEU A 245 -1.44 17.94 7.21
CA LEU A 245 -1.84 17.43 5.90
C LEU A 245 -3.27 16.89 5.94
N ALA A 246 -3.71 16.32 7.06
CA ALA A 246 -5.06 15.76 7.20
C ALA A 246 -6.19 16.79 6.96
N THR A 247 -5.89 18.09 7.10
CA THR A 247 -6.84 19.19 6.89
C THR A 247 -6.34 20.25 5.91
N ILE A 248 -5.25 19.98 5.18
CA ILE A 248 -4.70 20.91 4.20
C ILE A 248 -5.74 21.23 3.13
N THR A 249 -5.71 22.47 2.61
CA THR A 249 -6.71 23.00 1.66
C THR A 249 -8.17 22.85 2.12
N SER A 250 -8.41 22.71 3.44
CA SER A 250 -9.73 22.49 4.08
C SER A 250 -10.42 21.15 3.81
N VAL A 251 -9.83 20.30 2.96
CA VAL A 251 -10.40 18.99 2.58
C VAL A 251 -9.49 17.82 2.95
N GLY A 252 -8.18 18.05 3.08
CA GLY A 252 -7.19 17.02 3.36
C GLY A 252 -6.82 16.20 2.13
N TYR A 253 -5.67 15.52 2.20
CA TYR A 253 -5.21 14.58 1.17
C TYR A 253 -5.96 13.23 1.29
N MET A 254 -5.89 12.43 0.24
CA MET A 254 -6.36 11.03 0.23
C MET A 254 -5.17 10.10 0.01
N ASP A 255 -4.92 9.22 0.97
CA ASP A 255 -3.93 8.14 0.83
C ASP A 255 -4.31 6.96 1.74
N PHE A 256 -5.38 6.25 1.34
CA PHE A 256 -6.08 5.26 2.15
C PHE A 256 -5.15 4.25 2.82
N ALA A 257 -4.20 3.68 2.07
CA ALA A 257 -3.25 2.71 2.61
C ALA A 257 -1.75 3.09 2.40
N GLY A 258 -1.40 4.17 1.69
CA GLY A 258 0.00 4.63 1.62
C GLY A 258 0.72 4.55 0.27
N SER A 259 0.10 4.91 -0.88
CA SER A 259 0.88 5.21 -2.09
C SER A 259 1.86 6.37 -1.87
N GLY A 260 1.47 7.35 -1.06
CA GLY A 260 2.32 8.46 -0.64
C GLY A 260 3.14 8.11 0.60
N VAL A 261 2.44 7.87 1.72
CA VAL A 261 3.04 7.73 3.05
C VAL A 261 4.05 6.58 3.13
N VAL A 262 3.80 5.46 2.44
CA VAL A 262 4.72 4.30 2.44
C VAL A 262 5.53 4.23 1.16
N HIS A 263 4.87 4.11 0.00
CA HIS A 263 5.55 3.78 -1.24
C HIS A 263 6.36 4.95 -1.79
N LEU A 264 5.80 6.16 -1.85
CA LEU A 264 6.57 7.34 -2.26
C LEU A 264 7.70 7.63 -1.26
N THR A 265 7.43 7.55 0.05
CA THR A 265 8.46 7.72 1.09
C THR A 265 9.64 6.77 0.89
N GLY A 266 9.38 5.46 0.78
CA GLY A 266 10.42 4.45 0.56
C GLY A 266 11.08 4.57 -0.83
N GLY A 267 10.30 4.86 -1.87
CA GLY A 267 10.77 4.94 -3.25
C GLY A 267 11.66 6.15 -3.52
N VAL A 268 11.34 7.32 -2.96
CA VAL A 268 12.22 8.51 -3.08
C VAL A 268 13.49 8.36 -2.24
N SER A 269 13.39 7.71 -1.08
CA SER A 269 14.56 7.31 -0.28
C SER A 269 15.47 6.33 -1.02
N ALA A 270 14.88 5.33 -1.71
CA ALA A 270 15.60 4.37 -2.54
C ALA A 270 16.31 5.06 -3.70
N LEU A 271 15.65 6.02 -4.35
CA LEU A 271 16.26 6.83 -5.41
C LEU A 271 17.44 7.65 -4.89
N ALA A 272 17.26 8.34 -3.76
CA ALA A 272 18.33 9.11 -3.10
C ALA A 272 19.55 8.22 -2.78
N GLY A 273 19.33 7.06 -2.16
CA GLY A 273 20.39 6.10 -1.88
C GLY A 273 21.08 5.63 -3.15
N THR A 274 20.32 5.19 -4.14
CA THR A 274 20.83 4.68 -5.42
C THR A 274 21.73 5.71 -6.13
N VAL A 275 21.28 6.96 -6.19
CA VAL A 275 22.04 8.07 -6.80
C VAL A 275 23.31 8.38 -6.01
N VAL A 276 23.24 8.44 -4.68
CA VAL A 276 24.42 8.77 -3.84
C VAL A 276 25.46 7.64 -3.85
N LEU A 277 25.02 6.38 -3.82
CA LEU A 277 25.92 5.21 -3.93
C LEU A 277 26.57 5.11 -5.31
N GLY A 278 25.85 5.53 -6.36
CA GLY A 278 26.25 5.30 -7.75
C GLY A 278 26.05 3.84 -8.19
N PRO A 279 26.34 3.53 -9.46
CA PRO A 279 26.03 2.22 -10.03
C PRO A 279 26.94 1.11 -9.56
N ARG A 280 26.46 -0.14 -9.61
CA ARG A 280 27.30 -1.33 -9.44
C ARG A 280 28.34 -1.38 -10.55
N LYS A 281 29.57 -1.76 -10.21
CA LYS A 281 30.70 -1.82 -11.15
C LYS A 281 30.37 -2.77 -12.30
N GLY A 282 30.44 -2.30 -13.53
CA GLY A 282 30.16 -3.08 -14.74
C GLY A 282 28.68 -3.10 -15.16
N ARG A 283 27.75 -2.49 -14.40
CA ARG A 283 26.30 -2.60 -14.67
C ARG A 283 25.89 -2.14 -16.07
N PHE A 284 26.52 -1.07 -16.57
CA PHE A 284 26.19 -0.47 -17.86
C PHE A 284 27.16 -0.85 -18.96
N GLU A 285 28.26 -1.52 -18.61
CA GLU A 285 29.26 -2.06 -19.52
C GLU A 285 28.91 -3.51 -19.92
N ASN A 286 28.54 -4.35 -18.95
CA ASN A 286 28.23 -5.78 -19.09
C ASN A 286 26.84 -6.09 -18.48
N PRO A 287 25.73 -5.57 -19.05
CA PRO A 287 24.40 -5.69 -18.46
C PRO A 287 23.93 -7.14 -18.23
N GLU A 288 24.41 -8.10 -19.02
CA GLU A 288 24.12 -9.53 -18.91
C GLU A 288 24.61 -10.16 -17.59
N GLU A 289 25.63 -9.60 -16.95
CA GLU A 289 26.11 -10.09 -15.64
C GLU A 289 25.17 -9.74 -14.48
N PHE A 290 24.15 -8.90 -14.74
CA PHE A 290 23.21 -8.37 -13.77
C PHE A 290 21.79 -8.89 -13.96
N GLU A 291 21.61 -9.93 -14.76
CA GLU A 291 20.35 -10.67 -14.85
C GLU A 291 20.00 -11.31 -13.50
N CYS A 292 18.70 -11.47 -13.24
CA CYS A 292 18.19 -12.08 -12.02
C CYS A 292 18.75 -13.50 -11.83
N HIS A 293 19.41 -13.79 -10.71
CA HIS A 293 20.03 -15.11 -10.52
C HIS A 293 19.00 -16.22 -10.27
N ASN A 294 17.80 -15.88 -9.77
CA ASN A 294 16.76 -16.87 -9.46
C ASN A 294 15.36 -16.29 -9.65
N LEU A 295 14.84 -16.42 -10.87
CA LEU A 295 13.50 -15.97 -11.24
C LEU A 295 12.37 -16.64 -10.42
N PRO A 296 12.41 -17.94 -10.06
CA PRO A 296 11.45 -18.53 -9.13
C PRO A 296 11.34 -17.78 -7.79
N LEU A 297 12.44 -17.29 -7.23
CA LEU A 297 12.40 -16.48 -6.00
C LEU A 297 11.75 -15.11 -6.23
N VAL A 298 11.95 -14.48 -7.40
CA VAL A 298 11.27 -13.24 -7.78
C VAL A 298 9.75 -13.46 -7.84
N VAL A 299 9.31 -14.55 -8.47
CA VAL A 299 7.89 -14.91 -8.56
C VAL A 299 7.30 -15.23 -7.18
N LEU A 300 7.99 -16.04 -6.37
CA LEU A 300 7.57 -16.35 -5.01
C LEU A 300 7.46 -15.08 -4.15
N GLY A 301 8.43 -14.19 -4.26
CA GLY A 301 8.44 -12.90 -3.58
C GLY A 301 7.24 -12.04 -3.99
N THR A 302 6.95 -11.97 -5.28
CA THR A 302 5.79 -11.22 -5.82
C THR A 302 4.47 -11.77 -5.30
N PHE A 303 4.28 -13.09 -5.27
CA PHE A 303 3.07 -13.69 -4.71
C PHE A 303 2.93 -13.45 -3.21
N ALA A 304 4.02 -13.54 -2.45
CA ALA A 304 4.01 -13.24 -1.02
C ALA A 304 3.71 -11.75 -0.75
N LEU A 305 4.22 -10.84 -1.57
CA LEU A 305 3.88 -9.41 -1.50
C LEU A 305 2.41 -9.15 -1.82
N TRP A 306 1.87 -9.75 -2.90
CA TRP A 306 0.45 -9.62 -3.23
C TRP A 306 -0.42 -10.19 -2.10
N PHE A 307 -0.08 -11.36 -1.56
CA PHE A 307 -0.80 -11.94 -0.43
C PHE A 307 -0.79 -11.02 0.80
N GLY A 308 0.37 -10.46 1.15
CA GLY A 308 0.47 -9.50 2.25
C GLY A 308 -0.29 -8.19 1.99
N TRP A 309 -0.47 -7.82 0.72
CA TRP A 309 -1.26 -6.65 0.32
C TRP A 309 -2.74 -6.73 0.72
N TYR A 310 -3.27 -7.93 0.97
CA TYR A 310 -4.61 -8.11 1.54
C TYR A 310 -4.69 -7.74 3.03
N GLY A 311 -3.57 -7.75 3.75
CA GLY A 311 -3.49 -7.10 5.06
C GLY A 311 -3.19 -5.60 4.97
N PHE A 312 -2.50 -5.20 3.90
CA PHE A 312 -2.09 -3.80 3.70
C PHE A 312 -3.28 -2.92 3.31
N ASN A 313 -3.91 -3.20 2.17
CA ASN A 313 -4.99 -2.36 1.65
C ASN A 313 -6.32 -2.60 2.40
N PRO A 314 -6.91 -3.81 2.41
CA PRO A 314 -8.14 -4.06 3.17
C PRO A 314 -8.01 -3.78 4.67
N GLY A 315 -6.85 -4.05 5.28
CA GLY A 315 -6.63 -3.75 6.69
C GLY A 315 -6.70 -2.27 7.03
N SER A 316 -6.46 -1.38 6.05
CA SER A 316 -6.60 0.07 6.21
C SER A 316 -8.06 0.55 6.30
N THR A 317 -9.06 -0.35 6.28
CA THR A 317 -10.38 -0.01 6.82
C THR A 317 -10.36 0.22 8.33
N LEU A 318 -9.29 -0.20 9.01
CA LEU A 318 -9.05 -0.11 10.45
C LEU A 318 -10.05 -0.87 11.32
N GLY A 319 -11.14 -1.36 10.77
CA GLY A 319 -12.15 -2.15 11.47
C GLY A 319 -12.98 -3.00 10.52
N MET A 320 -13.74 -3.90 11.13
CA MET A 320 -14.74 -4.78 10.53
C MET A 320 -15.89 -5.07 11.52
N HIS A 321 -16.25 -4.08 12.35
CA HIS A 321 -17.26 -4.22 13.40
C HIS A 321 -18.70 -4.31 12.87
N ASP A 322 -18.95 -3.91 11.62
CA ASP A 322 -20.28 -3.93 11.03
C ASP A 322 -20.31 -4.30 9.53
N GLY A 323 -21.51 -4.36 8.96
CA GLY A 323 -21.70 -4.70 7.56
C GLY A 323 -21.14 -3.67 6.57
N ALA A 324 -21.07 -2.39 6.97
CA ALA A 324 -20.57 -1.33 6.11
C ALA A 324 -19.04 -1.40 5.99
N THR A 325 -18.34 -1.45 7.13
CA THR A 325 -16.87 -1.64 7.18
C THR A 325 -16.43 -2.95 6.53
N GLY A 326 -17.18 -4.04 6.74
CA GLY A 326 -16.93 -5.31 6.07
C GLY A 326 -17.10 -5.26 4.55
N ALA A 327 -18.13 -4.57 4.05
CA ALA A 327 -18.29 -4.35 2.62
C ALA A 327 -17.16 -3.48 2.05
N LEU A 328 -16.67 -2.49 2.80
CA LEU A 328 -15.59 -1.60 2.36
C LEU A 328 -14.30 -2.41 2.18
N ALA A 329 -13.98 -3.27 3.16
CA ALA A 329 -12.84 -4.17 3.07
C ALA A 329 -12.92 -5.09 1.84
N ALA A 330 -14.11 -5.60 1.54
CA ALA A 330 -14.35 -6.43 0.35
C ALA A 330 -14.10 -5.66 -0.97
N GLN A 331 -14.60 -4.43 -1.07
CA GLN A 331 -14.32 -3.57 -2.22
C GLN A 331 -12.83 -3.27 -2.37
N VAL A 332 -12.16 -2.91 -1.26
CA VAL A 332 -10.74 -2.62 -1.24
C VAL A 332 -9.93 -3.84 -1.73
N ALA A 333 -10.31 -5.05 -1.31
CA ALA A 333 -9.69 -6.30 -1.78
C ALA A 333 -9.89 -6.51 -3.29
N MET A 334 -11.10 -6.24 -3.80
CA MET A 334 -11.41 -6.34 -5.24
C MET A 334 -10.59 -5.33 -6.06
N ASN A 335 -10.58 -4.06 -5.65
CA ASN A 335 -9.81 -2.99 -6.30
C ASN A 335 -8.30 -3.31 -6.30
N THR A 336 -7.78 -3.79 -5.17
CA THR A 336 -6.38 -4.23 -5.02
C THR A 336 -6.03 -5.33 -6.03
N THR A 337 -6.89 -6.34 -6.15
CA THR A 337 -6.71 -7.48 -7.05
C THR A 337 -6.76 -7.05 -8.53
N LEU A 338 -7.74 -6.22 -8.89
CA LEU A 338 -7.93 -5.75 -10.26
C LEU A 338 -6.76 -4.90 -10.73
N ALA A 339 -6.28 -3.96 -9.91
CA ALA A 339 -5.16 -3.11 -10.28
C ALA A 339 -3.86 -3.90 -10.42
N ALA A 340 -3.60 -4.87 -9.52
CA ALA A 340 -2.46 -5.77 -9.59
C ALA A 340 -2.45 -6.59 -10.89
N ALA A 341 -3.57 -7.26 -11.20
CA ALA A 341 -3.71 -8.06 -12.41
C ALA A 341 -3.55 -7.19 -13.69
N THR A 342 -4.17 -6.01 -13.70
CA THR A 342 -4.12 -5.10 -14.84
C THR A 342 -2.70 -4.55 -15.06
N GLY A 343 -2.03 -4.13 -13.98
CA GLY A 343 -0.65 -3.65 -14.05
C GLY A 343 0.30 -4.73 -14.57
N GLY A 344 0.18 -5.95 -14.03
CA GLY A 344 0.97 -7.11 -14.46
C GLY A 344 0.81 -7.43 -15.95
N ILE A 345 -0.44 -7.64 -16.39
CA ILE A 345 -0.72 -7.98 -17.79
C ILE A 345 -0.29 -6.85 -18.73
N THR A 346 -0.46 -5.58 -18.33
CA THR A 346 -0.06 -4.44 -19.15
C THR A 346 1.45 -4.42 -19.38
N VAL A 347 2.28 -4.55 -18.32
CA VAL A 347 3.73 -4.59 -18.49
C VAL A 347 4.16 -5.81 -19.29
N PHE A 348 3.56 -6.98 -19.04
CA PHE A 348 3.84 -8.20 -19.78
C PHE A 348 3.58 -8.03 -21.28
N LEU A 349 2.40 -7.54 -21.66
CA LEU A 349 2.04 -7.32 -23.06
C LEU A 349 2.90 -6.23 -23.70
N LEU A 350 3.19 -5.14 -22.99
CA LEU A 350 4.05 -4.06 -23.47
C LEU A 350 5.47 -4.55 -23.75
N ARG A 351 6.08 -5.26 -22.80
CA ARG A 351 7.43 -5.83 -22.97
C ARG A 351 7.46 -6.93 -24.02
N TYR A 352 6.43 -7.78 -24.11
CA TYR A 352 6.31 -8.76 -25.18
C TYR A 352 6.20 -8.07 -26.55
N ALA A 353 5.43 -6.99 -26.67
CA ALA A 353 5.28 -6.24 -27.92
C ALA A 353 6.62 -5.65 -28.41
N ILE A 354 7.44 -5.14 -27.48
CA ILE A 354 8.75 -4.52 -27.74
C ILE A 354 9.83 -5.58 -28.00
N THR A 355 9.93 -6.59 -27.14
CA THR A 355 11.07 -7.54 -27.14
C THR A 355 10.80 -8.82 -27.91
N LYS A 356 9.52 -9.14 -28.20
CA LYS A 356 9.05 -10.44 -28.71
C LYS A 356 9.44 -11.63 -27.84
N LYS A 357 9.75 -11.40 -26.57
CA LYS A 357 10.11 -12.41 -25.57
C LYS A 357 9.21 -12.29 -24.33
N TYR A 358 8.99 -13.40 -23.65
CA TYR A 358 8.25 -13.41 -22.40
C TYR A 358 9.16 -12.95 -21.25
N ASP A 359 8.80 -11.81 -20.66
CA ASP A 359 9.54 -11.24 -19.53
C ASP A 359 8.74 -11.40 -18.23
N VAL A 360 9.08 -12.44 -17.48
CA VAL A 360 8.42 -12.77 -16.21
C VAL A 360 8.79 -11.77 -15.11
N GLY A 361 10.02 -11.24 -15.10
CA GLY A 361 10.43 -10.21 -14.14
C GLY A 361 9.66 -8.91 -14.37
N GLY A 362 9.50 -8.53 -15.65
CA GLY A 362 8.62 -7.43 -16.06
C GLY A 362 7.18 -7.62 -15.61
N LEU A 363 6.60 -8.80 -15.80
CA LEU A 363 5.27 -9.13 -15.29
C LEU A 363 5.18 -8.96 -13.77
N CYS A 364 6.16 -9.46 -13.02
CA CYS A 364 6.22 -9.33 -11.56
C CYS A 364 6.22 -7.87 -11.11
N ASN A 365 7.10 -7.04 -11.68
CA ASN A 365 7.13 -5.61 -11.35
C ASN A 365 5.87 -4.87 -11.81
N GLY A 366 5.23 -5.30 -12.91
CA GLY A 366 3.93 -4.76 -13.33
C GLY A 366 2.81 -5.04 -12.31
N ILE A 367 2.80 -6.23 -11.71
CA ILE A 367 1.87 -6.57 -10.62
C ILE A 367 2.09 -5.61 -9.44
N LEU A 368 3.35 -5.43 -9.03
CA LEU A 368 3.70 -4.54 -7.92
C LEU A 368 3.37 -3.06 -8.23
N ALA A 369 3.62 -2.60 -9.46
CA ALA A 369 3.26 -1.26 -9.90
C ALA A 369 1.74 -1.03 -9.81
N GLY A 370 0.94 -2.02 -10.21
CA GLY A 370 -0.52 -1.98 -10.05
C GLY A 370 -0.96 -1.92 -8.59
N LEU A 371 -0.37 -2.76 -7.73
CA LEU A 371 -0.63 -2.77 -6.28
C LEU A 371 -0.30 -1.42 -5.64
N VAL A 372 0.89 -0.86 -5.91
CA VAL A 372 1.30 0.45 -5.38
C VAL A 372 0.39 1.58 -5.89
N SER A 373 -0.02 1.54 -7.16
CA SER A 373 -0.82 2.61 -7.77
C SER A 373 -2.23 2.70 -7.17
N ILE A 374 -2.83 1.58 -6.77
CA ILE A 374 -4.18 1.58 -6.20
C ILE A 374 -4.21 1.87 -4.69
N THR A 375 -3.08 1.71 -3.98
CA THR A 375 -2.99 1.81 -2.52
C THR A 375 -3.62 3.09 -1.94
N ALA A 376 -3.43 4.27 -2.55
CA ALA A 376 -4.02 5.53 -2.06
C ALA A 376 -5.54 5.61 -2.26
N GLY A 377 -6.07 5.05 -3.35
CA GLY A 377 -7.47 5.18 -3.76
C GLY A 377 -8.31 3.93 -3.54
N CYS A 378 -7.76 2.85 -2.99
CA CYS A 378 -8.40 1.53 -3.02
C CYS A 378 -9.77 1.47 -2.31
N GLY A 379 -10.02 2.34 -1.32
CA GLY A 379 -11.32 2.50 -0.64
C GLY A 379 -12.25 3.54 -1.29
N ASN A 380 -11.76 4.34 -2.22
CA ASN A 380 -12.38 5.58 -2.70
C ASN A 380 -12.67 5.61 -4.20
N VAL A 381 -12.46 4.50 -4.90
CA VAL A 381 -12.67 4.44 -6.34
C VAL A 381 -13.50 3.23 -6.73
N GLU A 382 -14.20 3.34 -7.86
CA GLU A 382 -14.92 2.22 -8.45
C GLU A 382 -13.97 1.15 -9.00
N CYS A 383 -14.47 -0.08 -9.21
CA CYS A 383 -13.69 -1.16 -9.79
C CYS A 383 -13.16 -0.85 -11.21
N GLY A 384 -13.94 -0.09 -12.01
CA GLY A 384 -13.49 0.38 -13.33
C GLY A 384 -12.32 1.36 -13.23
N SER A 385 -12.35 2.24 -12.24
CA SER A 385 -11.23 3.13 -11.92
C SER A 385 -10.00 2.34 -11.46
N ALA A 386 -10.17 1.31 -10.62
CA ALA A 386 -9.05 0.47 -10.19
C ALA A 386 -8.32 -0.22 -11.36
N PHE A 387 -9.06 -0.70 -12.36
CA PHE A 387 -8.49 -1.18 -13.63
C PHE A 387 -7.66 -0.10 -14.33
N ALA A 388 -8.22 1.10 -14.52
CA ALA A 388 -7.54 2.21 -15.18
C ALA A 388 -6.27 2.66 -14.42
N ILE A 389 -6.33 2.69 -13.08
CA ILE A 389 -5.21 3.02 -12.20
C ILE A 389 -4.06 2.02 -12.38
N GLY A 390 -4.35 0.73 -12.40
CA GLY A 390 -3.36 -0.31 -12.65
C GLY A 390 -2.75 -0.23 -14.06
N LEU A 391 -3.57 0.04 -15.07
CA LEU A 391 -3.14 0.21 -16.47
C LEU A 391 -2.15 1.38 -16.62
N VAL A 392 -2.50 2.57 -16.10
CA VAL A 392 -1.63 3.74 -16.16
C VAL A 392 -0.40 3.56 -15.28
N GLY A 393 -0.55 2.94 -14.11
CA GLY A 393 0.55 2.59 -13.22
C GLY A 393 1.63 1.74 -13.91
N ALA A 394 1.23 0.78 -14.74
CA ALA A 394 2.17 -0.01 -15.54
C ALA A 394 2.98 0.84 -16.55
N PHE A 395 2.36 1.83 -17.20
CA PHE A 395 3.07 2.75 -18.08
C PHE A 395 4.01 3.69 -17.31
N VAL A 396 3.59 4.17 -16.14
CA VAL A 396 4.42 4.98 -15.23
C VAL A 396 5.65 4.19 -14.79
N TYR A 397 5.46 2.94 -14.35
CA TYR A 397 6.56 2.04 -14.02
C TYR A 397 7.49 1.83 -15.22
N GLN A 398 6.96 1.43 -16.38
CA GLN A 398 7.80 1.11 -17.54
C GLN A 398 8.60 2.35 -18.00
N GLY A 399 7.96 3.51 -18.05
CA GLY A 399 8.59 4.77 -18.43
C GLY A 399 9.67 5.21 -17.45
N SER A 400 9.41 5.11 -16.13
CA SER A 400 10.38 5.48 -15.10
C SER A 400 11.56 4.51 -15.00
N SER A 401 11.34 3.20 -15.14
CA SER A 401 12.41 2.19 -15.23
C SER A 401 13.34 2.48 -16.42
N MET A 402 12.76 2.75 -17.61
CA MET A 402 13.55 3.15 -18.79
C MET A 402 14.29 4.47 -18.60
N LEU A 403 13.70 5.43 -17.90
CA LEU A 403 14.34 6.71 -17.58
C LEU A 403 15.58 6.51 -16.70
N LEU A 404 15.48 5.70 -15.64
CA LEU A 404 16.61 5.40 -14.76
C LEU A 404 17.75 4.72 -15.52
N GLN A 405 17.43 3.74 -16.38
CA GLN A 405 18.42 3.10 -17.26
C GLN A 405 19.11 4.12 -18.19
N LYS A 406 18.34 5.03 -18.79
CA LYS A 406 18.88 6.09 -19.66
C LYS A 406 19.79 7.07 -18.90
N LEU A 407 19.46 7.37 -17.64
CA LEU A 407 20.25 8.24 -16.76
C LEU A 407 21.44 7.51 -16.09
N LYS A 408 21.64 6.22 -16.39
CA LYS A 408 22.64 5.36 -15.75
C LYS A 408 22.51 5.33 -14.22
N ILE A 409 21.27 5.31 -13.73
CA ILE A 409 20.92 5.11 -12.32
C ILE A 409 20.60 3.63 -12.13
N ASP A 410 21.40 2.95 -11.32
CA ASP A 410 21.32 1.50 -11.13
C ASP A 410 20.52 1.13 -9.87
N ASP A 411 19.22 1.01 -10.05
CA ASP A 411 18.28 0.47 -9.06
C ASP A 411 18.10 -1.05 -9.30
N PRO A 412 18.65 -1.94 -8.43
CA PRO A 412 18.70 -3.37 -8.68
C PRO A 412 17.37 -4.08 -8.86
N VAL A 413 16.31 -3.57 -8.25
CA VAL A 413 14.98 -4.21 -8.23
C VAL A 413 13.88 -3.31 -8.79
N ASP A 414 14.25 -2.18 -9.40
CA ASP A 414 13.32 -1.11 -9.77
C ASP A 414 12.48 -0.61 -8.57
N ALA A 415 13.10 -0.50 -7.38
CA ALA A 415 12.43 -0.03 -6.16
C ALA A 415 11.83 1.38 -6.34
N SER A 416 12.58 2.30 -6.93
CA SER A 416 12.13 3.68 -7.16
C SER A 416 11.05 3.77 -8.24
N PRO A 417 11.18 3.11 -9.43
CA PRO A 417 10.10 3.00 -10.41
C PRO A 417 8.79 2.42 -9.84
N VAL A 418 8.86 1.29 -9.13
CA VAL A 418 7.67 0.62 -8.57
C VAL A 418 7.05 1.42 -7.43
N HIS A 419 7.84 1.92 -6.49
CA HIS A 419 7.28 2.55 -5.28
C HIS A 419 7.21 4.08 -5.37
N GLY A 420 8.26 4.73 -5.87
CA GLY A 420 8.34 6.18 -5.95
C GLY A 420 7.42 6.75 -7.04
N PHE A 421 7.66 6.35 -8.30
CA PHE A 421 6.90 6.89 -9.44
C PHE A 421 5.45 6.41 -9.45
N CYS A 422 5.19 5.12 -9.20
CA CYS A 422 3.81 4.65 -9.10
C CYS A 422 3.12 5.14 -7.82
N GLY A 423 3.86 5.42 -6.75
CA GLY A 423 3.33 6.06 -5.54
C GLY A 423 2.81 7.48 -5.83
N ILE A 424 3.58 8.28 -6.59
CA ILE A 424 3.14 9.59 -7.08
C ILE A 424 1.86 9.44 -7.92
N TRP A 425 1.86 8.50 -8.87
CA TRP A 425 0.66 8.25 -9.69
C TRP A 425 -0.53 7.84 -8.84
N GLY A 426 -0.36 6.94 -7.87
CA GLY A 426 -1.46 6.47 -7.03
C GLY A 426 -2.10 7.58 -6.21
N VAL A 427 -1.30 8.47 -5.61
CA VAL A 427 -1.82 9.65 -4.89
C VAL A 427 -2.60 10.58 -5.82
N LEU A 428 -2.07 10.87 -7.01
CA LEU A 428 -2.78 11.71 -7.99
C LEU A 428 -4.08 11.04 -8.46
N ALA A 429 -4.03 9.75 -8.77
CA ALA A 429 -5.15 8.98 -9.26
C ALA A 429 -6.28 8.89 -8.22
N ALA A 430 -5.94 8.74 -6.93
CA ALA A 430 -6.91 8.77 -5.84
C ALA A 430 -7.71 10.08 -5.82
N GLY A 431 -7.05 11.23 -6.06
CA GLY A 431 -7.74 12.52 -6.15
C GLY A 431 -8.56 12.71 -7.43
N PHE A 432 -8.09 12.17 -8.57
CA PHE A 432 -8.76 12.36 -9.86
C PHE A 432 -9.94 11.40 -10.10
N LEU A 433 -9.88 10.20 -9.54
CA LEU A 433 -10.82 9.10 -9.82
C LEU A 433 -11.67 8.73 -8.60
N ASP A 434 -11.68 9.59 -7.58
CA ASP A 434 -12.61 9.52 -6.45
C ASP A 434 -14.06 9.39 -6.94
N TRP A 435 -14.94 8.77 -6.14
CA TRP A 435 -16.37 8.55 -6.44
C TRP A 435 -17.13 9.82 -6.86
N GLY A 436 -16.61 11.00 -6.49
CA GLY A 436 -17.17 12.30 -6.83
C GLY A 436 -17.27 12.53 -8.32
N LYS A 437 -18.49 12.48 -8.87
CA LYS A 437 -18.85 12.86 -10.25
C LYS A 437 -17.96 14.00 -10.76
N GLY A 438 -16.89 13.66 -11.48
CA GLY A 438 -15.99 14.63 -12.11
C GLY A 438 -15.41 15.68 -11.16
N ILE A 439 -14.83 15.27 -10.02
CA ILE A 439 -14.06 16.12 -9.09
C ILE A 439 -14.93 17.14 -8.30
N ASP A 440 -16.26 17.05 -8.40
CA ASP A 440 -17.16 18.00 -7.74
C ASP A 440 -17.41 17.63 -6.26
N GLN A 441 -17.71 16.35 -6.00
CA GLN A 441 -18.03 15.84 -4.67
C GLN A 441 -16.87 15.02 -4.08
N TYR A 442 -16.04 15.63 -3.25
CA TYR A 442 -14.91 14.93 -2.64
C TYR A 442 -15.35 14.00 -1.50
N HIS A 443 -14.90 12.75 -1.50
CA HIS A 443 -15.19 11.75 -0.46
C HIS A 443 -14.08 11.64 0.59
N GLY A 444 -12.85 11.99 0.22
CA GLY A 444 -11.71 12.00 1.15
C GLY A 444 -11.55 10.65 1.87
N TRP A 445 -11.41 10.65 3.19
CA TRP A 445 -11.20 9.45 4.00
C TRP A 445 -12.44 8.57 4.23
N LYS A 446 -13.62 8.99 3.75
CA LYS A 446 -14.91 8.38 4.11
C LYS A 446 -15.37 7.24 3.19
N GLY A 447 -14.53 6.80 2.25
CA GLY A 447 -14.89 5.75 1.28
C GLY A 447 -16.09 6.14 0.44
N TRP A 448 -17.24 5.49 0.67
CA TRP A 448 -18.51 5.78 -0.02
C TRP A 448 -19.23 7.04 0.47
N GLY A 449 -18.83 7.61 1.61
CA GLY A 449 -19.40 8.85 2.14
C GLY A 449 -18.71 10.07 1.55
N CYS A 450 -19.48 11.08 1.15
CA CYS A 450 -18.90 12.37 0.77
C CYS A 450 -18.51 13.21 2.00
N VAL A 451 -17.62 14.20 1.81
CA VAL A 451 -17.44 15.27 2.79
C VAL A 451 -18.71 16.12 2.82
N THR A 452 -19.34 16.25 3.99
CA THR A 452 -20.66 16.88 4.14
C THR A 452 -20.59 18.29 4.72
N GLU A 453 -21.58 19.10 4.39
CA GLU A 453 -21.97 20.32 5.10
C GLU A 453 -23.45 20.18 5.50
N GLY A 454 -23.70 19.94 6.78
CA GLY A 454 -25.01 19.47 7.23
C GLY A 454 -25.30 18.07 6.68
N THR A 455 -26.41 17.92 5.95
CA THR A 455 -26.86 16.64 5.37
C THR A 455 -26.49 16.45 3.90
N ALA A 456 -25.92 17.47 3.24
CA ALA A 456 -25.58 17.43 1.82
C ALA A 456 -24.07 17.29 1.59
N CYS A 457 -23.70 16.65 0.48
CA CYS A 457 -22.30 16.62 0.01
C CYS A 457 -21.83 18.01 -0.37
N LYS A 458 -20.63 18.38 0.06
CA LYS A 458 -19.96 19.58 -0.45
C LYS A 458 -19.65 19.41 -1.94
N THR A 459 -19.79 20.51 -2.67
CA THR A 459 -19.49 20.61 -4.11
C THR A 459 -18.42 21.66 -4.35
N GLY A 460 -17.77 21.65 -5.51
CA GLY A 460 -16.73 22.61 -5.89
C GLY A 460 -15.37 22.38 -5.23
N LEU A 461 -15.16 21.23 -4.57
CA LEU A 461 -13.93 20.95 -3.81
C LEU A 461 -12.75 20.46 -4.67
N GLY A 462 -12.95 20.30 -5.98
CA GLY A 462 -11.97 19.61 -6.81
C GLY A 462 -10.59 20.25 -6.89
N GLY A 463 -10.52 21.58 -6.93
CA GLY A 463 -9.26 22.30 -6.89
C GLY A 463 -8.50 22.09 -5.58
N ASP A 464 -9.22 22.14 -4.46
CA ASP A 464 -8.66 21.95 -3.13
C ASP A 464 -8.21 20.51 -2.91
N ALA A 465 -8.99 19.52 -3.36
CA ALA A 465 -8.66 18.10 -3.28
C ALA A 465 -7.39 17.77 -4.08
N ILE A 466 -7.29 18.25 -5.32
CA ILE A 466 -6.09 18.07 -6.15
C ILE A 466 -4.89 18.80 -5.51
N GLY A 467 -5.10 20.02 -5.01
CA GLY A 467 -4.08 20.78 -4.30
C GLY A 467 -3.52 20.03 -3.08
N ALA A 468 -4.37 19.34 -2.32
CA ALA A 468 -3.95 18.51 -1.19
C ALA A 468 -3.07 17.33 -1.62
N GLN A 469 -3.41 16.65 -2.72
CA GLN A 469 -2.61 15.55 -3.26
C GLN A 469 -1.21 16.01 -3.69
N PHE A 470 -1.12 17.15 -4.39
CA PHE A 470 0.17 17.73 -4.75
C PHE A 470 0.98 18.14 -3.52
N ALA A 471 0.32 18.69 -2.49
CA ALA A 471 0.99 19.05 -1.24
C ALA A 471 1.56 17.81 -0.53
N LEU A 472 0.81 16.71 -0.44
CA LEU A 472 1.32 15.44 0.11
C LEU A 472 2.57 14.98 -0.66
N ILE A 473 2.48 14.89 -1.99
CA ILE A 473 3.58 14.43 -2.85
C ILE A 473 4.82 15.30 -2.63
N ALA A 474 4.66 16.62 -2.69
CA ALA A 474 5.77 17.56 -2.52
C ALA A 474 6.41 17.43 -1.14
N MET A 475 5.61 17.35 -0.07
CA MET A 475 6.12 17.23 1.30
C MET A 475 6.86 15.91 1.52
N VAL A 476 6.34 14.78 1.02
CA VAL A 476 7.03 13.48 1.11
C VAL A 476 8.35 13.49 0.33
N ILE A 477 8.36 14.02 -0.90
CA ILE A 477 9.60 14.11 -1.70
C ILE A 477 10.63 14.99 -1.02
N LEU A 478 10.23 16.17 -0.54
CA LEU A 478 11.13 17.12 0.10
C LEU A 478 11.68 16.56 1.42
N TRP A 479 10.84 15.97 2.27
CA TRP A 479 11.27 15.44 3.56
C TRP A 479 12.10 14.16 3.39
N SER A 480 11.51 13.12 2.81
CA SER A 480 12.14 11.81 2.68
C SER A 480 13.34 11.87 1.74
N GLY A 481 13.19 12.50 0.57
CA GLY A 481 14.26 12.62 -0.42
C GLY A 481 15.46 13.40 0.12
N SER A 482 15.23 14.55 0.77
CA SER A 482 16.33 15.38 1.28
C SER A 482 17.02 14.73 2.48
N LEU A 483 16.27 14.22 3.46
CA LEU A 483 16.87 13.60 4.64
C LEU A 483 17.59 12.29 4.31
N SER A 484 17.04 11.47 3.41
CA SER A 484 17.74 10.28 2.92
C SER A 484 19.02 10.67 2.16
N THR A 485 18.96 11.70 1.30
CA THR A 485 20.15 12.20 0.60
C THR A 485 21.22 12.66 1.60
N ILE A 486 20.85 13.44 2.61
CA ILE A 486 21.77 13.90 3.65
C ILE A 486 22.35 12.70 4.42
N ALA A 487 21.52 11.76 4.85
CA ALA A 487 21.97 10.57 5.59
C ALA A 487 22.98 9.75 4.76
N PHE A 488 22.67 9.46 3.49
CA PHE A 488 23.58 8.74 2.61
C PHE A 488 24.85 9.53 2.30
N LEU A 489 24.78 10.87 2.14
CA LEU A 489 25.97 11.70 1.93
C LEU A 489 26.89 11.71 3.16
N VAL A 490 26.34 11.82 4.37
CA VAL A 490 27.13 11.71 5.61
C VAL A 490 27.84 10.36 5.69
N LEU A 491 27.12 9.27 5.40
CA LEU A 491 27.69 7.92 5.36
C LEU A 491 28.75 7.77 4.25
N LYS A 492 28.60 8.47 3.13
CA LYS A 492 29.57 8.49 2.03
C LYS A 492 30.83 9.24 2.42
N PHE A 493 30.71 10.45 2.96
CA PHE A 493 31.85 11.28 3.35
C PHE A 493 32.65 10.70 4.52
N THR A 494 32.01 9.89 5.37
CA THR A 494 32.69 9.13 6.44
C THR A 494 33.31 7.81 5.96
N GLY A 495 33.18 7.45 4.68
CA GLY A 495 33.72 6.19 4.12
C GLY A 495 32.98 4.93 4.58
N LEU A 496 31.78 5.09 5.16
CA LEU A 496 31.00 3.99 5.73
C LEU A 496 29.95 3.44 4.74
N LEU A 497 29.61 4.16 3.68
CA LEU A 497 28.47 3.80 2.82
C LEU A 497 28.69 2.57 1.94
N ARG A 498 29.70 2.62 1.06
CA ARG A 498 29.90 1.65 -0.02
C ARG A 498 31.00 0.65 0.34
N ILE A 499 30.80 -0.61 -0.03
CA ILE A 499 31.83 -1.66 0.08
C ILE A 499 33.05 -1.33 -0.82
N SER A 500 34.19 -1.98 -0.57
CA SER A 500 35.35 -1.85 -1.43
C SER A 500 35.13 -2.54 -2.78
N GLU A 501 35.86 -2.08 -3.80
CA GLU A 501 35.78 -2.62 -5.15
C GLU A 501 36.10 -4.13 -5.20
N GLU A 502 37.09 -4.58 -4.44
CA GLU A 502 37.43 -6.00 -4.30
C GLU A 502 36.26 -6.84 -3.78
N VAL A 503 35.54 -6.34 -2.76
CA VAL A 503 34.40 -7.05 -2.18
C VAL A 503 33.22 -7.05 -3.15
N GLU A 504 33.01 -5.98 -3.91
CA GLU A 504 31.95 -5.91 -4.92
C GLU A 504 32.21 -6.89 -6.09
N GLU A 505 33.48 -7.09 -6.45
CA GLU A 505 33.91 -8.02 -7.50
C GLU A 505 33.75 -9.48 -7.07
N VAL A 506 34.25 -9.84 -5.88
CA VAL A 506 34.16 -11.22 -5.36
C VAL A 506 32.75 -11.57 -4.86
N GLY A 507 32.00 -10.59 -4.37
CA GLY A 507 30.70 -10.76 -3.72
C GLY A 507 30.78 -10.67 -2.19
N ILE A 508 29.78 -10.04 -1.59
CA ILE A 508 29.74 -9.77 -0.14
C ILE A 508 29.65 -11.08 0.65
N ASP A 509 28.94 -12.08 0.14
CA ASP A 509 28.74 -13.36 0.83
C ASP A 509 30.08 -14.06 1.10
N CYS A 510 30.94 -14.10 0.08
CA CYS A 510 32.22 -14.78 0.19
C CYS A 510 33.17 -14.13 1.21
N LYS A 511 33.09 -12.81 1.37
CA LYS A 511 34.00 -12.03 2.22
C LYS A 511 33.47 -11.79 3.63
N SER A 512 32.15 -11.81 3.83
CA SER A 512 31.52 -11.33 5.07
C SER A 512 30.53 -12.29 5.71
N HIS A 513 30.25 -13.45 5.12
CA HIS A 513 29.28 -14.43 5.65
C HIS A 513 29.91 -15.79 5.98
N SER A 514 29.31 -16.48 6.93
CA SER A 514 29.64 -17.86 7.30
C SER A 514 28.33 -18.66 7.45
N PRO A 515 28.00 -19.58 6.51
CA PRO A 515 28.81 -20.01 5.38
C PRO A 515 28.99 -18.93 4.30
N ALA A 516 30.12 -18.98 3.60
CA ALA A 516 30.52 -18.01 2.56
C ALA A 516 29.68 -18.07 1.26
N LYS A 517 28.71 -19.00 1.19
CA LYS A 517 27.79 -19.19 0.07
C LYS A 517 26.38 -19.43 0.61
N ALA A 518 25.39 -18.82 -0.02
CA ALA A 518 23.97 -19.03 0.30
C ALA A 518 23.47 -20.44 -0.10
N TYR A 519 24.05 -21.01 -1.16
CA TYR A 519 23.64 -22.30 -1.71
C TYR A 519 24.74 -23.33 -1.57
N SER A 520 24.38 -24.54 -1.11
CA SER A 520 25.24 -25.71 -1.04
C SER A 520 24.93 -26.71 -2.17
N LEU A 521 24.62 -26.21 -3.37
CA LEU A 521 24.41 -27.07 -4.54
C LEU A 521 25.80 -27.56 -5.00
N SER A 522 25.97 -28.89 -5.07
CA SER A 522 27.21 -29.50 -5.54
C SER A 522 27.43 -29.14 -7.01
N ALA A 523 28.68 -28.86 -7.38
CA ALA A 523 29.07 -28.46 -8.74
C ALA A 523 28.90 -29.57 -9.82
N ASP A 524 28.34 -30.73 -9.47
CA ASP A 524 28.21 -31.89 -10.36
C ASP A 524 26.84 -32.00 -11.07
N ASP A 525 25.90 -31.10 -10.81
CA ASP A 525 24.61 -31.15 -11.51
C ASP A 525 24.68 -30.36 -12.82
N LYS A 526 25.02 -31.07 -13.90
CA LYS A 526 25.01 -30.61 -15.31
C LYS A 526 23.65 -30.04 -15.79
N SER A 527 22.67 -29.87 -14.90
CA SER A 527 21.34 -29.34 -15.18
C SER A 527 21.21 -27.82 -15.02
N MET A 528 22.26 -27.11 -14.57
CA MET A 528 22.20 -25.66 -14.29
C MET A 528 23.17 -24.80 -15.12
N ASN A 529 23.62 -25.28 -16.29
CA ASN A 529 24.26 -24.37 -17.24
C ASN A 529 23.16 -23.51 -17.89
N PRO A 530 23.30 -22.17 -17.94
CA PRO A 530 22.49 -21.39 -18.86
C PRO A 530 22.73 -21.97 -20.26
N VAL A 531 21.65 -22.27 -20.97
CA VAL A 531 21.72 -22.62 -22.38
C VAL A 531 22.49 -21.50 -23.06
N VAL A 532 23.72 -21.81 -23.48
CA VAL A 532 24.57 -20.92 -24.27
C VAL A 532 23.70 -20.36 -25.39
N PRO A 533 23.69 -19.04 -25.64
CA PRO A 533 22.94 -18.51 -26.77
C PRO A 533 23.41 -19.27 -28.01
N VAL A 534 22.49 -19.93 -28.69
CA VAL A 534 22.79 -20.48 -30.02
C VAL A 534 23.19 -19.29 -30.87
N GLN A 535 24.50 -19.11 -31.05
CA GLN A 535 25.01 -18.23 -32.08
C GLN A 535 24.42 -18.72 -33.39
N PRO A 536 23.79 -17.86 -34.21
CA PRO A 536 23.40 -18.29 -35.54
C PRO A 536 24.68 -18.75 -36.25
N SER A 537 24.71 -20.01 -36.67
CA SER A 537 25.86 -20.53 -37.39
C SER A 537 25.99 -19.74 -38.68
N LYS A 538 27.04 -18.90 -38.76
CA LYS A 538 27.43 -18.29 -40.02
C LYS A 538 27.93 -19.42 -40.91
N ASN A 539 27.28 -19.65 -42.04
CA ASN A 539 27.89 -20.39 -43.14
C ASN A 539 29.08 -19.57 -43.68
N ALA A 540 29.92 -20.19 -44.51
CA ALA A 540 31.18 -19.63 -45.03
C ALA A 540 31.04 -18.30 -45.83
N TRP A 541 29.84 -17.71 -45.90
CA TRP A 541 29.51 -16.51 -46.67
C TRP A 541 28.75 -15.43 -45.88
N GLY A 542 28.62 -15.54 -44.55
CA GLY A 542 28.37 -14.37 -43.70
C GLY A 542 26.97 -13.73 -43.75
N GLU A 543 25.93 -14.41 -44.24
CA GLU A 543 24.55 -13.93 -44.14
C GLU A 543 23.76 -14.67 -43.05
N ALA A 544 22.93 -13.94 -42.30
CA ALA A 544 22.06 -14.49 -41.27
C ALA A 544 20.79 -15.07 -41.91
N THR A 545 20.50 -16.35 -41.68
CA THR A 545 19.21 -16.95 -42.04
C THR A 545 18.19 -16.75 -40.92
N ALA A 546 16.93 -16.52 -41.33
CA ALA A 546 15.76 -16.17 -40.51
C ALA A 546 15.49 -17.11 -39.32
#